data_AF-A0A2S9FI68-F1
#
_entry.id   AF-A0A2S9FI68-F1
#
_cell.length_a   1.000
_cell.length_b   1.000
_cell.length_c   1.000
_cell.angle_alpha   90.00
_cell.angle_beta   90.00
_cell.angle_gamma   90.00
#
_symmetry.space_group_name_H-M   'P 1'
#
loop_
_entity.id
_entity.type
_entity.pdbx_description
1 polymer ?
#
loop_
_entity_poly.entity_id
_entity_poly.type
_entity_poly.pdbx_seq_one_letter_code
_entity_poly.pdbx_strand_id
1 'polypeptide(L)' 'APTPPPPRAPAPTSGPSGDPAAIIAAIESLAGLHERGILSDEEFAAKKSELLARL' A
#
# COMPACT_ATOMS: atom_id res chain seq x y z
N ALA A 1 18.64 19.37 -39.65
CA ALA A 1 19.13 18.64 -38.45
C ALA A 1 17.92 18.14 -37.67
N PRO A 2 17.87 16.88 -37.20
CA PRO A 2 16.77 16.42 -36.36
C PRO A 2 17.03 16.81 -34.89
N THR A 3 16.01 17.35 -34.23
CA THR A 3 16.03 17.77 -32.82
C THR A 3 15.88 16.56 -31.90
N PRO A 4 16.62 16.48 -30.76
CA PRO A 4 16.44 15.38 -29.81
C PRO A 4 15.11 15.49 -29.02
N PRO A 5 14.49 14.37 -28.61
CA PRO A 5 13.27 14.38 -27.81
C PRO A 5 13.51 14.85 -26.37
N PRO A 6 12.49 15.44 -25.70
CA PRO A 6 12.64 15.92 -24.33
C PRO A 6 12.79 14.77 -23.31
N PRO A 7 13.51 15.00 -22.20
CA PRO A 7 13.67 14.00 -21.15
C PRO A 7 12.32 13.72 -20.46
N ARG A 8 11.97 12.44 -20.32
CA ARG A 8 10.82 12.02 -19.50
C ARG A 8 11.12 12.31 -18.04
N ALA A 9 10.26 13.07 -17.38
CA ALA A 9 10.30 13.23 -15.93
C ALA A 9 10.12 11.85 -15.26
N PRO A 10 10.89 11.53 -14.20
CA PRO A 10 10.65 10.32 -13.43
C PRO A 10 9.28 10.41 -12.77
N ALA A 11 8.45 9.37 -12.96
CA ALA A 11 7.20 9.20 -12.24
C ALA A 11 7.47 9.19 -10.73
N PRO A 12 6.56 9.71 -9.88
CA PRO A 12 6.72 9.61 -8.45
C PRO A 12 6.79 8.14 -8.07
N THR A 13 7.97 7.72 -7.61
CA THR A 13 8.16 6.46 -6.92
C THR A 13 7.29 6.50 -5.67
N SER A 14 6.13 5.85 -5.72
CA SER A 14 5.38 5.45 -4.52
C SER A 14 6.24 4.46 -3.75
N GLY A 15 7.21 4.98 -3.01
CA GLY A 15 7.92 4.23 -1.99
C GLY A 15 6.96 3.92 -0.84
N PRO A 16 7.18 2.83 -0.08
CA PRO A 16 6.42 2.52 1.12
C PRO A 16 6.83 3.51 2.22
N SER A 17 6.37 4.75 2.12
CA SER A 17 6.79 5.85 2.98
C SER A 17 5.65 6.26 3.91
N GLY A 18 5.22 5.35 4.80
CA GLY A 18 4.35 5.70 5.93
C GLY A 18 3.05 6.45 5.56
N ASP A 19 2.63 6.38 4.31
CA ASP A 19 1.50 7.15 3.82
C ASP A 19 0.20 6.56 4.37
N PRO A 20 -0.71 7.39 4.89
CA PRO A 20 -2.03 6.95 5.35
C PRO A 20 -2.75 6.10 4.30
N ALA A 21 -2.61 6.48 3.03
CA ALA A 21 -3.19 5.76 1.90
C ALA A 21 -2.58 4.37 1.71
N ALA A 22 -1.27 4.20 1.92
CA ALA A 22 -0.61 2.90 1.83
C ALA A 22 -1.01 1.97 2.98
N ILE A 23 -1.18 2.52 4.18
CA ILE A 23 -1.67 1.80 5.36
C ILE A 23 -3.11 1.30 5.11
N ILE A 24 -3.99 2.16 4.60
CA ILE A 24 -5.37 1.76 4.26
C ILE A 24 -5.39 0.69 3.16
N ALA A 25 -4.59 0.84 2.10
CA ALA A 25 -4.49 -0.17 1.04
C ALA A 25 -4.00 -1.54 1.58
N ALA A 26 -3.08 -1.54 2.54
CA ALA A 26 -2.63 -2.76 3.21
C ALA A 26 -3.75 -3.41 4.05
N ILE A 27 -4.56 -2.60 4.75
CA ILE A 27 -5.72 -3.07 5.51
C ILE A 27 -6.77 -3.69 4.58
N GLU A 28 -7.05 -3.08 3.41
CA GLU A 28 -7.96 -3.65 2.41
C GLU A 28 -7.45 -4.99 1.86
N SER A 29 -6.15 -5.09 1.58
CA SER A 29 -5.56 -6.35 1.14
C SER A 29 -5.68 -7.45 2.21
N LEU A 30 -5.50 -7.10 3.49
CA LEU A 30 -5.69 -8.03 4.61
C LEU A 30 -7.15 -8.44 4.78
N ALA A 31 -8.10 -7.52 4.56
CA ALA A 31 -9.53 -7.81 4.61
C ALA A 31 -9.91 -8.82 3.51
N GLY A 32 -9.39 -8.62 2.29
CA GLY A 32 -9.59 -9.57 1.19
C GLY A 32 -9.03 -10.97 1.51
N LEU A 33 -7.89 -11.07 2.21
CA LEU A 33 -7.34 -12.37 2.65
C LEU A 33 -8.17 -13.02 3.77
N HIS A 34 -8.71 -12.21 4.70
CA HIS A 34 -9.61 -12.66 5.78
C HIS A 34 -10.95 -13.17 5.23
N GLU A 35 -11.57 -12.46 4.30
CA GLU A 35 -12.80 -12.92 3.64
C GLU A 35 -12.62 -14.24 2.88
N ARG A 36 -11.39 -14.52 2.44
CA ARG A 36 -11.00 -15.77 1.76
C ARG A 36 -10.72 -16.90 2.75
N GLY A 37 -10.79 -16.64 4.06
CA GLY A 37 -10.46 -17.59 5.13
C GLY A 37 -8.98 -17.91 5.25
N ILE A 38 -8.11 -17.08 4.67
CA ILE A 38 -6.64 -17.26 4.70
C ILE A 38 -6.08 -16.71 6.02
N LEU A 39 -6.68 -15.62 6.52
CA LEU A 39 -6.44 -15.11 7.86
C LEU A 39 -7.66 -15.35 8.75
N SER A 40 -7.43 -15.55 10.04
CA SER A 40 -8.47 -15.52 11.07
C SER A 40 -8.79 -14.08 11.46
N ASP A 41 -9.98 -13.84 12.03
CA ASP A 41 -10.40 -12.53 12.54
C ASP A 41 -9.38 -11.93 13.53
N GLU A 42 -8.78 -12.76 14.38
CA GLU A 42 -7.78 -12.33 15.37
C GLU A 42 -6.49 -11.80 14.70
N GLU A 43 -5.98 -12.51 13.68
CA GLU A 43 -4.80 -12.10 12.91
C GLU A 43 -5.07 -10.81 12.12
N PHE A 44 -6.27 -10.70 11.52
CA PHE A 44 -6.69 -9.50 10.82
C PHE A 44 -6.76 -8.28 11.76
N ALA A 45 -7.39 -8.44 12.92
CA ALA A 45 -7.53 -7.39 13.91
C ALA A 45 -6.18 -6.93 14.47
N ALA A 46 -5.28 -7.87 14.78
CA ALA A 46 -3.93 -7.57 15.27
C ALA A 46 -3.13 -6.77 14.24
N LYS A 47 -3.09 -7.22 12.97
CA LYS A 47 -2.36 -6.54 11.90
C LYS A 47 -2.96 -5.17 11.56
N LYS A 48 -4.29 -5.07 11.51
CA LYS A 48 -4.98 -3.79 11.30
C LYS A 48 -4.67 -2.79 12.40
N SER A 49 -4.66 -3.22 13.67
CA SER A 49 -4.34 -2.34 14.80
C SER A 49 -2.89 -1.85 14.74
N GLU A 50 -1.95 -2.71 14.37
CA GLU A 50 -0.54 -2.33 14.20
C GLU A 50 -0.34 -1.36 13.03
N LEU A 51 -1.01 -1.62 11.90
CA LEU A 51 -1.03 -0.72 10.74
C LEU A 51 -1.60 0.65 11.09
N LEU A 52 -2.74 0.69 11.80
CA LEU A 52 -3.36 1.94 12.25
C LEU A 52 -2.52 2.68 13.32
N ALA A 53 -1.80 1.96 14.18
CA ALA A 53 -0.93 2.58 15.18
C ALA A 53 0.32 3.24 14.57
N ARG A 54 0.63 2.92 13.30
CA ARG A 54 1.75 3.50 12.56
C ARG A 54 1.38 4.75 11.74
N LEU A 55 0.09 5.07 11.66
CA LEU A 55 -0.45 6.30 11.10
C LEU A 55 -0.28 7.46 12.09
#